data_AF-A0A7K8WUC2-F1
#
_entry.id   AF-A0A7K8WUC2-F1
#
_cell.length_a   1.000
_cell.length_b   1.000
_cell.length_c   1.000
_cell.angle_alpha   90.00
_cell.angle_beta   90.00
_cell.angle_gamma   90.00
#
_symmetry.space_group_name_H-M   'P 1'
#
loop_
_entity.id
_entity.type
_entity.pdbx_description
1 polymer ?
#
loop_
_entity_poly.entity_id
_entity_poly.type
_entity_poly.pdbx_seq_one_letter_code
_entity_poly.pdbx_strand_id
1 'polypeptide(L)'
;MAKPGHSWSRPRAGREEEEEEEEEEEEEEEEEEEEEEEEGEDPLDARIARTGCLEQHRELQECMERHRDWRQCQAQLRAFGACMARREQRE
;
A
#
# COMPACT_ATOMS: atom_id res chain seq x y z
N MET A 1 44.03 33.06 31.50
CA MET A 1 43.34 31.76 31.49
C MET A 1 41.88 31.95 31.09
N ALA A 2 41.47 31.47 29.92
CA ALA A 2 40.07 31.26 29.55
C ALA A 2 40.00 30.21 28.42
N LYS A 3 39.60 29.01 28.84
CA LYS A 3 38.91 27.90 28.15
C LYS A 3 39.44 27.45 26.77
N PRO A 4 40.08 26.27 26.71
CA PRO A 4 40.25 25.56 25.45
C PRO A 4 38.88 25.38 24.79
N GLY A 5 38.77 25.85 23.55
CA GLY A 5 37.67 25.51 22.66
C GLY A 5 37.70 24.01 22.47
N HIS A 6 36.73 23.32 23.04
CA HIS A 6 36.56 21.90 22.77
C HIS A 6 35.90 21.84 21.39
N SER A 7 36.67 21.46 20.36
CA SER A 7 36.06 20.95 19.13
C SER A 7 35.30 19.71 19.53
N TRP A 8 33.97 19.76 19.53
CA TRP A 8 33.13 18.61 19.81
C TRP A 8 33.18 17.69 18.59
N SER A 9 34.31 17.02 18.40
CA SER A 9 34.39 15.92 17.44
C SER A 9 33.67 14.74 18.08
N ARG A 10 32.53 14.35 17.49
CA ARG A 10 31.77 13.16 17.87
C ARG A 10 32.73 11.94 17.84
N PRO A 11 32.82 11.13 18.91
CA PRO A 11 33.74 10.00 18.95
C PRO A 11 33.42 9.04 17.81
N ARG A 12 34.45 8.44 17.19
CA ARG A 12 34.30 7.53 16.05
C ARG A 12 33.41 6.31 16.34
N ALA A 13 33.36 5.89 17.61
CA ALA A 13 32.45 4.84 18.08
C ALA A 13 30.97 5.22 17.88
N GLY A 14 30.58 6.46 18.18
CA GLY A 14 29.23 6.95 17.93
C GLY A 14 29.00 7.43 16.49
N ARG A 15 29.82 6.96 15.53
CA ARG A 15 29.56 7.07 14.08
C ARG A 15 29.37 5.67 13.52
N GLU A 16 30.17 4.72 13.99
CA GLU A 16 30.00 3.29 13.72
C GLU A 16 28.62 2.82 14.23
N GLU A 17 28.19 3.25 15.43
CA GLU A 17 26.83 2.99 15.97
C GLU A 17 25.71 3.67 15.16
N GLU A 18 25.96 4.86 14.59
CA GLU A 18 24.96 5.57 13.77
C GLU A 18 24.86 4.95 12.36
N GLU A 19 25.96 4.45 11.81
CA GLU A 19 26.00 3.71 10.53
C GLU A 19 25.30 2.34 10.67
N GLU A 20 25.46 1.65 11.81
CA GLU A 20 24.72 0.41 12.12
C GLU A 20 23.21 0.66 12.31
N GLU A 21 22.81 1.75 12.98
CA GLU A 21 21.40 2.16 13.11
C GLU A 21 20.78 2.53 11.76
N GLU A 22 21.51 3.22 10.87
CA GLU A 22 21.06 3.55 9.50
C GLU A 22 20.89 2.29 8.63
N GLU A 23 21.78 1.29 8.75
CA GLU A 23 21.66 0.02 8.03
C GLU A 23 20.46 -0.82 8.51
N GLU A 24 20.17 -0.84 9.82
CA GLU A 24 18.99 -1.52 10.37
C GLU A 24 17.67 -0.86 9.92
N GLU A 25 17.61 0.49 9.85
CA GLU A 25 16.45 1.21 9.33
C GLU A 25 16.20 0.93 7.83
N GLU A 26 17.25 0.83 7.01
CA GLU A 26 17.12 0.47 5.58
C GLU A 26 16.61 -0.98 5.39
N GLU A 27 17.07 -1.94 6.20
CA GLU A 27 16.57 -3.33 6.16
C GLU A 27 15.10 -3.43 6.60
N GLU A 28 14.66 -2.67 7.61
CA GLU A 28 13.25 -2.61 8.04
C GLU A 28 12.34 -1.98 6.96
N GLU A 29 12.79 -0.93 6.26
CA GLU A 29 12.03 -0.33 5.14
C GLU A 29 11.88 -1.30 3.95
N GLU A 30 12.92 -2.08 3.61
CA GLU A 30 12.85 -3.10 2.55
C GLU A 30 11.90 -4.26 2.95
N GLU A 31 11.91 -4.71 4.20
CA GLU A 31 10.97 -5.73 4.68
C GLU A 31 9.52 -5.21 4.70
N GLU A 32 9.26 -3.95 5.07
CA GLU A 32 7.92 -3.34 5.00
C GLU A 32 7.42 -3.23 3.53
N GLU A 33 8.28 -2.85 2.58
CA GLU A 33 7.91 -2.84 1.15
C GLU A 33 7.61 -4.26 0.62
N GLU A 34 8.40 -5.27 0.98
CA GLU A 34 8.12 -6.67 0.59
C GLU A 34 6.82 -7.19 1.24
N GLU A 35 6.54 -6.86 2.50
CA GLU A 35 5.26 -7.19 3.15
C GLU A 35 4.08 -6.45 2.51
N GLU A 36 4.22 -5.17 2.12
CA GLU A 36 3.19 -4.44 1.37
C GLU A 36 2.96 -5.04 -0.04
N GLU A 37 4.00 -5.60 -0.68
CA GLU A 37 3.86 -6.30 -1.96
C GLU A 37 3.17 -7.68 -1.81
N GLU A 38 3.42 -8.43 -0.73
CA GLU A 38 2.78 -9.74 -0.47
C GLU A 38 1.36 -9.59 0.13
N GLU A 39 1.12 -8.60 0.99
CA GLU A 39 -0.19 -8.27 1.57
C GLU A 39 -1.04 -7.31 0.72
N GLY A 40 -0.50 -6.80 -0.39
CA GLY A 40 -1.10 -5.71 -1.18
C GLY A 40 -2.41 -6.03 -1.91
N GLU A 41 -2.84 -7.29 -1.99
CA GLU A 41 -4.18 -7.62 -2.51
C GLU A 41 -5.23 -7.51 -1.39
N ASP A 42 -6.05 -6.44 -1.45
CA ASP A 42 -7.17 -6.25 -0.53
C ASP A 42 -8.01 -7.54 -0.42
N PRO A 43 -8.33 -8.03 0.80
CA PRO A 43 -9.07 -9.27 0.99
C PRO A 43 -10.43 -9.33 0.27
N LEU A 44 -11.05 -8.18 -0.01
CA LEU A 44 -12.24 -8.04 -0.82
C LEU A 44 -11.92 -8.27 -2.30
N ASP A 45 -10.85 -7.68 -2.82
CA ASP A 45 -10.42 -7.86 -4.21
C ASP A 45 -10.06 -9.32 -4.47
N ALA A 46 -9.36 -9.99 -3.55
CA ALA A 46 -9.11 -11.43 -3.63
C ALA A 46 -10.42 -12.25 -3.65
N ARG A 47 -11.45 -11.84 -2.89
CA ARG A 47 -12.78 -12.49 -2.93
C ARG A 47 -13.47 -12.26 -4.27
N ILE A 48 -13.40 -11.05 -4.82
CA ILE A 48 -14.00 -10.69 -6.11
C ILE A 48 -13.23 -11.34 -7.28
N ALA A 49 -11.92 -11.54 -7.16
CA ALA A 49 -11.12 -12.28 -8.13
C ALA A 49 -11.66 -13.72 -8.28
N ARG A 50 -11.95 -14.39 -7.16
CA ARG A 50 -12.56 -15.72 -7.15
C ARG A 50 -13.97 -15.76 -7.76
N THR A 51 -14.67 -14.63 -7.84
CA THR A 51 -16.00 -14.54 -8.48
C THR A 51 -15.94 -14.37 -9.99
N GLY A 52 -14.77 -14.00 -10.54
CA GLY A 52 -14.61 -13.65 -11.96
C GLY A 52 -15.19 -12.28 -12.33
N CYS A 53 -15.57 -11.45 -11.34
CA CYS A 53 -16.13 -10.11 -11.54
C CYS A 53 -15.10 -8.99 -11.27
N LEU A 54 -13.81 -9.31 -11.24
CA LEU A 54 -12.74 -8.39 -10.89
C LEU A 54 -12.57 -7.24 -11.89
N GLU A 55 -12.82 -7.48 -13.17
CA GLU A 55 -12.75 -6.44 -14.19
C GLU A 55 -13.77 -5.32 -13.93
N GLN A 56 -15.03 -5.69 -13.70
CA GLN A 56 -16.09 -4.70 -13.41
C GLN A 56 -15.86 -4.01 -12.06
N HIS A 57 -15.18 -4.67 -11.13
CA HIS A 57 -14.76 -4.06 -9.87
C HIS A 57 -13.69 -2.98 -10.09
N ARG A 58 -12.65 -3.29 -10.89
CA ARG A 58 -11.58 -2.33 -11.24
C ARG A 58 -12.14 -1.12 -12.00
N GLU A 59 -13.03 -1.33 -12.96
CA GLU A 59 -13.71 -0.22 -13.66
C GLU A 59 -14.50 0.68 -12.70
N LEU A 60 -15.11 0.09 -11.67
CA LEU A 60 -15.81 0.85 -10.63
C LEU A 60 -14.82 1.63 -9.75
N GLN A 61 -13.71 1.03 -9.33
CA GLN A 61 -12.67 1.72 -8.58
C GLN A 61 -12.11 2.91 -9.39
N GLU A 62 -11.75 2.71 -10.65
CA GLU A 62 -11.23 3.75 -11.53
C GLU A 62 -12.23 4.92 -11.69
N CYS A 63 -13.53 4.61 -11.81
CA CYS A 63 -14.56 5.65 -11.84
C CYS A 63 -14.64 6.43 -10.52
N MET A 64 -14.55 5.75 -9.37
CA MET A 64 -14.59 6.38 -8.05
C MET A 64 -13.33 7.22 -7.79
N GLU A 65 -12.16 6.78 -8.23
CA GLU A 65 -10.92 7.55 -8.14
C GLU A 65 -11.01 8.84 -8.95
N ARG A 66 -11.54 8.74 -10.17
CA ARG A 66 -11.65 9.86 -11.11
C ARG A 66 -12.74 10.86 -10.72
N HIS A 67 -13.92 10.39 -10.33
CA HIS A 67 -15.09 11.24 -10.11
C HIS A 67 -15.41 11.48 -8.63
N ARG A 68 -15.02 10.55 -7.74
CA ARG A 68 -15.36 10.55 -6.30
C ARG A 68 -16.84 10.75 -5.99
N ASP A 69 -17.70 10.39 -6.95
CA ASP A 69 -19.15 10.53 -6.87
C ASP A 69 -19.82 9.30 -7.50
N TRP A 70 -20.40 8.47 -6.64
CA TRP A 70 -21.07 7.23 -7.03
C TRP A 70 -22.26 7.46 -7.99
N ARG A 71 -22.86 8.66 -8.01
CA ARG A 71 -23.96 8.98 -8.93
C ARG A 71 -23.50 9.04 -10.37
N GLN A 72 -22.26 9.43 -10.61
CA GLN A 72 -21.63 9.44 -11.93
C GLN A 72 -21.15 8.04 -12.34
N CYS A 73 -20.88 7.17 -11.36
CA CYS A 73 -20.43 5.79 -11.55
C CYS A 73 -21.56 4.74 -11.60
N GLN A 74 -22.81 5.16 -11.83
CA GLN A 74 -23.94 4.24 -11.86
C GLN A 74 -23.85 3.15 -12.93
N ALA A 75 -23.17 3.42 -14.06
CA ALA A 75 -23.00 2.43 -15.11
C ALA A 75 -22.10 1.27 -14.64
N GLN A 76 -20.97 1.60 -14.02
CA GLN A 76 -20.00 0.67 -13.46
C GLN A 76 -20.61 -0.11 -12.28
N LEU A 77 -21.35 0.57 -11.39
CA LEU A 77 -22.10 -0.08 -10.30
C LEU A 77 -23.09 -1.12 -10.82
N ARG A 78 -23.85 -0.79 -11.88
CA ARG A 78 -24.79 -1.74 -12.51
C ARG A 78 -24.07 -2.89 -13.20
N ALA A 79 -22.94 -2.65 -13.86
CA ALA A 79 -22.14 -3.69 -14.51
C ALA A 79 -21.60 -4.69 -13.49
N PHE A 80 -21.00 -4.18 -12.40
CA PHE A 80 -20.49 -5.01 -11.31
C PHE A 80 -21.61 -5.83 -10.64
N GLY A 81 -22.74 -5.19 -10.29
CA GLY A 81 -23.88 -5.88 -9.71
C GLY A 81 -24.49 -6.94 -10.65
N ALA A 82 -24.56 -6.68 -11.95
CA ALA A 82 -25.03 -7.65 -12.93
C ALA A 82 -24.08 -8.85 -13.07
N CYS A 83 -22.77 -8.65 -12.95
CA CYS A 83 -21.80 -9.77 -12.94
C CYS A 83 -22.02 -10.67 -11.71
N MET A 84 -22.09 -10.07 -10.52
CA MET A 84 -22.28 -10.81 -9.26
C MET A 84 -23.61 -11.57 -9.24
N ALA A 85 -24.71 -10.93 -9.68
CA ALA A 85 -26.01 -11.59 -9.76
C ALA A 85 -26.01 -12.79 -10.73
N ARG A 86 -25.23 -12.74 -11.82
CA ARG A 86 -25.10 -13.88 -12.75
C ARG A 86 -24.33 -15.05 -12.13
N ARG A 87 -23.36 -14.77 -11.25
CA ARG A 87 -22.64 -15.80 -10.49
C ARG A 87 -23.56 -16.48 -9.49
N GLU A 88 -24.32 -15.71 -8.71
CA GLU A 88 -25.26 -16.25 -7.71
C GLU A 88 -26.32 -17.16 -8.33
N GLN A 89 -26.66 -16.96 -9.61
CA GLN A 89 -27.59 -17.82 -10.37
C GLN A 89 -26.94 -19.09 -10.94
N ARG A 90 -25.59 -19.19 -10.93
CA ARG A 90 -24.82 -20.32 -11.46
C ARG A 90 -24.32 -21.28 -10.38
N GLU A 91 -24.24 -20.83 -9.14
CA GLU A 91 -24.02 -21.67 -7.94
C GLU A 91 -25.33 -22.25 -7.41
#